data_AF-A0A7X8HP17-F1
#
_entry.id   AF-A0A7X8HP17-F1
#
_cell.length_a   1.000
_cell.length_b   1.000
_cell.length_c   1.000
_cell.angle_alpha   90.00
_cell.angle_beta   90.00
_cell.angle_gamma   90.00
#
_symmetry.space_group_name_H-M   'P 1'
#
loop_
_entity.id
_entity.type
_entity.pdbx_description
1 polymer ?
#
loop_
_entity_poly.entity_id
_entity_poly.type
_entity_poly.pdbx_seq_one_letter_code
_entity_poly.pdbx_strand_id
1 'polypeptide(L)' 'MYWTGLSPDEARQFLANKDKSKRDKRISLKEAVQKYVKDGDNLGIAGFVDARQPIAIVHEIIRQG' A
#
# COMPACT_ATOMS: atom_id res chain seq x y z
N MET A 1 -19.11 -17.53 4.32
CA MET A 1 -18.23 -16.36 4.05
C MET A 1 -16.97 -16.91 3.43
N TYR A 2 -16.67 -16.57 2.17
CA TYR A 2 -15.45 -17.05 1.51
C TYR A 2 -14.29 -16.13 1.91
N TRP A 3 -13.22 -16.72 2.45
CA TRP A 3 -12.01 -15.99 2.78
C TRP A 3 -11.22 -15.70 1.49
N THR A 4 -10.92 -14.43 1.22
CA THR A 4 -10.19 -13.98 0.01
C THR A 4 -8.76 -13.54 0.31
N GLY A 5 -8.30 -13.74 1.55
CA GLY A 5 -6.96 -13.36 1.99
C GLY A 5 -5.99 -14.55 2.06
N LEU A 6 -4.77 -14.26 2.54
CA LEU A 6 -3.80 -15.30 2.86
C LEU A 6 -4.23 -16.09 4.11
N SER A 7 -4.01 -17.39 4.15
CA SER A 7 -4.06 -18.15 5.40
C SER A 7 -2.99 -17.65 6.39
N PRO A 8 -3.12 -17.94 7.70
CA PRO A 8 -2.11 -17.54 8.68
C PRO A 8 -0.69 -18.04 8.35
N ASP A 9 -0.55 -19.25 7.80
CA ASP A 9 0.74 -19.83 7.44
C ASP A 9 1.35 -19.13 6.23
N GLU A 10 0.55 -18.84 5.20
CA GLU A 10 0.97 -18.08 4.02
C GLU A 10 1.38 -16.66 4.39
N ALA A 11 0.63 -15.98 5.27
CA ALA A 11 0.96 -14.65 5.74
C ALA A 11 2.29 -14.63 6.50
N ARG A 12 2.55 -15.63 7.36
CA ARG A 12 3.83 -15.76 8.07
C ARG A 12 4.98 -16.02 7.11
N GLN A 13 4.81 -16.91 6.14
CA GLN A 13 5.84 -17.22 5.16
C GLN A 13 6.15 -16.01 4.27
N PHE A 14 5.13 -15.27 3.83
CA PHE A 14 5.30 -14.03 3.07
C PHE A 14 6.11 -12.99 3.84
N LEU A 15 5.78 -12.77 5.13
CA LEU A 15 6.51 -11.84 5.99
C LEU A 15 7.94 -12.31 6.28
N ALA A 16 8.17 -13.61 6.45
CA ALA A 16 9.49 -14.18 6.67
C ALA A 16 10.42 -13.91 5.46
N ASN A 17 9.89 -14.07 4.24
CA ASN A 17 10.61 -13.93 2.98
C ASN A 17 10.71 -12.49 2.45
N LYS A 18 9.95 -11.55 3.03
CA LYS A 18 9.97 -10.14 2.61
C LYS A 18 11.37 -9.54 2.71
N ASP A 19 11.79 -8.80 1.68
CA ASP A 19 13.07 -8.08 1.65
C ASP A 19 13.23 -7.13 2.87
N LYS A 20 14.21 -7.43 3.72
CA LYS A 20 14.57 -6.69 4.96
C LYS A 20 15.79 -5.78 4.78
N SER A 21 16.32 -5.66 3.56
CA SER A 21 17.45 -4.79 3.28
C SER A 21 17.11 -3.32 3.57
N LYS A 22 18.11 -2.57 4.07
CA LYS A 22 18.00 -1.11 4.30
C LYS A 22 18.26 -0.30 3.03
N ARG A 23 17.73 -0.78 1.90
CA ARG A 23 17.87 -0.07 0.62
C ARG A 23 16.98 1.16 0.59
N ASP A 24 17.36 2.12 -0.27
CA ASP A 24 16.52 3.27 -0.55
C ASP A 24 15.19 2.82 -1.20
N LYS A 25 14.09 3.39 -0.70
CA LYS A 25 12.72 3.14 -1.17
C LYS A 25 12.01 4.44 -1.56
N ARG A 26 12.73 5.57 -1.57
CA ARG A 26 12.20 6.84 -2.06
C ARG A 26 11.87 6.72 -3.54
N ILE A 27 10.72 7.27 -3.91
CA ILE A 27 10.17 7.30 -5.25
C ILE A 27 9.22 8.50 -5.34
N SER A 28 8.96 9.01 -6.54
CA SER A 28 7.94 10.05 -6.69
C SER A 28 6.53 9.51 -6.43
N LEU A 29 5.59 10.36 -6.02
CA LEU A 29 4.20 9.97 -5.84
C LEU A 29 3.60 9.44 -7.14
N LYS A 30 3.94 10.08 -8.27
CA LYS A 30 3.49 9.67 -9.60
C LYS A 30 3.86 8.23 -9.91
N GLU A 31 5.15 7.91 -9.80
CA GLU A 31 5.64 6.56 -10.06
C GLU A 31 5.10 5.55 -9.03
N ALA A 32 4.95 5.96 -7.76
CA ALA A 32 4.39 5.09 -6.72
C ALA A 32 2.96 4.67 -7.06
N VAL A 33 2.09 5.61 -7.42
CA VAL A 33 0.70 5.32 -7.77
C VAL A 33 0.63 4.48 -9.04
N GLN A 34 1.35 4.85 -10.11
CA GLN A 34 1.37 4.07 -11.36
C GLN A 34 1.83 2.63 -11.18
N LYS A 35 2.77 2.39 -10.25
CA LYS A 35 3.38 1.08 -10.04
C LYS A 35 2.60 0.19 -9.08
N TYR A 36 1.95 0.76 -8.07
CA TYR A 36 1.46 0.01 -6.92
C TYR A 36 -0.05 0.11 -6.68
N VAL A 37 -0.75 1.08 -7.27
CA VAL A 37 -2.20 1.22 -7.14
C VAL A 37 -2.86 0.69 -8.41
N LYS A 38 -3.81 -0.22 -8.26
CA LYS A 38 -4.53 -0.87 -9.36
C LYS A 38 -6.03 -0.70 -9.19
N ASP A 39 -6.73 -0.71 -10.32
CA ASP A 39 -8.18 -0.75 -10.31
C ASP A 39 -8.69 -1.97 -9.53
N GLY A 40 -9.69 -1.74 -8.68
CA GLY A 40 -10.24 -2.74 -7.76
C GLY A 40 -9.47 -2.94 -6.44
N ASP A 41 -8.36 -2.24 -6.19
CA ASP A 41 -7.64 -2.33 -4.91
C ASP A 41 -8.47 -1.75 -3.75
N ASN A 42 -8.42 -2.43 -2.60
CA ASN A 42 -8.90 -1.88 -1.33
C ASN A 42 -7.77 -1.10 -0.64
N LEU A 43 -7.97 0.19 -0.38
CA LEU A 43 -6.97 1.06 0.22
C LEU A 43 -7.14 1.16 1.74
N GLY A 44 -6.10 0.79 2.48
CA GLY A 44 -5.98 1.09 3.92
C GLY A 44 -5.22 2.41 4.13
N ILE A 45 -5.90 3.43 4.65
CA ILE A 45 -5.32 4.76 4.88
C ILE A 45 -5.21 5.01 6.39
N ALA A 46 -4.01 5.35 6.86
CA ALA A 46 -3.79 5.76 8.24
C ALA A 46 -4.07 7.26 8.43
N GLY A 47 -4.49 7.65 9.63
CA GLY A 47 -4.81 9.03 10.01
C GLY A 47 -5.90 9.04 11.08
N PHE A 48 -5.97 10.12 11.87
CA PHE A 48 -7.04 10.30 12.86
C PHE A 48 -7.53 11.74 12.84
N VAL A 49 -8.82 11.93 12.61
CA VAL A 49 -9.48 13.24 12.41
C VAL A 49 -8.81 14.01 11.26
N ASP A 50 -7.93 14.96 11.58
CA ASP A 50 -7.24 15.88 10.68
C ASP A 50 -5.71 15.66 10.69
N ALA A 51 -5.22 14.70 11.48
CA ALA A 51 -3.80 14.47 11.67
C ALA A 51 -3.29 13.27 10.86
N ARG A 52 -2.09 13.44 10.29
CA ARG A 52 -1.22 12.38 9.74
C ARG A 52 -1.79 11.62 8.54
N GLN A 53 -2.82 12.16 7.89
CA GLN A 53 -3.35 11.62 6.66
C GLN A 53 -2.35 11.82 5.52
N PRO A 54 -2.15 10.82 4.63
CA PRO A 54 -1.22 10.94 3.51
C PRO A 54 -1.85 11.70 2.34
N ILE A 55 -2.28 12.95 2.56
CA ILE A 55 -3.08 13.75 1.61
C ILE A 55 -2.41 13.84 0.23
N ALA A 56 -1.09 14.03 0.18
CA ALA A 56 -0.38 14.18 -1.10
C ALA A 56 -0.54 12.95 -2.02
N ILE A 57 -0.46 11.72 -1.49
CA ILE A 57 -0.62 10.51 -2.32
C ILE A 57 -2.09 10.24 -2.65
N VAL A 58 -3.03 10.61 -1.77
CA VAL A 58 -4.47 10.51 -2.06
C VAL A 58 -4.84 11.38 -3.25
N HIS A 59 -4.36 12.63 -3.27
CA HIS A 59 -4.56 13.53 -4.42
C HIS A 59 -3.91 12.97 -5.68
N GLU A 60 -2.76 12.33 -5.56
CA GLU A 60 -2.08 11.69 -6.68
C GLU A 60 -2.89 10.51 -7.27
N ILE A 61 -3.48 9.67 -6.41
CA ILE A 61 -4.36 8.57 -6.82
C ILE A 61 -5.54 9.13 -7.62
N ILE A 62 -6.26 10.10 -7.04
CA ILE A 62 -7.41 10.76 -7.68
C ILE A 62 -7.04 11.36 -9.04
N ARG A 63 -5.82 11.91 -9.16
CA ARG A 63 -5.35 12.51 -10.41
C ARG A 63 -5.04 11.46 -11.49
N GLN A 64 -4.75 10.22 -11.12
CA GLN A 64 -4.43 9.14 -12.07
C GLN A 64 -5.64 8.30 -12.44
N GLY A 65 -6.65 8.17 -11.57
CA GLY A 65 -7.92 7.48 -11.83
C GLY A 65 -8.29 6.53 -10.71
#